data_AF-A0A1G2ERG0-F1
#
_entry.id   AF-A0A1G2ERG0-F1
#
_cell.length_a   1.000
_cell.length_b   1.000
_cell.length_c   1.000
_cell.angle_alpha   90.00
_cell.angle_beta   90.00
_cell.angle_gamma   90.00
#
_symmetry.space_group_name_H-M   'P 1'
#
loop_
_entity.id
_entity.type
_entity.pdbx_description
1 polymer ?
#
loop_
_entity_poly.entity_id
_entity_poly.type
_entity_poly.pdbx_seq_one_letter_code
_entity_poly.pdbx_strand_id
1 'polypeptide(L)'
;MDNIIEPSPKAARIFFFWTGIIATVAYRIIIFLNIYSSLWVDIAWYIGTAGFVLYFWHRYQVAKKRAELVKKYNLVEAVEISQIEKNRKQALHYLVETSLTSKSRWNSGLIFLLSLIALILGAVLDIYSILNL
;
A
#
# COMPACT_ATOMS: atom_id res chain seq x y z
N MET A 1 -7.18 5.07 29.33
CA MET A 1 -6.51 3.83 28.88
C MET A 1 -5.55 4.24 27.78
N ASP A 2 -4.25 4.17 28.04
CA ASP A 2 -3.25 4.41 27.00
C ASP A 2 -3.39 3.32 25.94
N ASN A 3 -3.74 3.72 24.72
CA ASN A 3 -3.75 2.81 23.58
C ASN A 3 -2.31 2.38 23.32
N ILE A 4 -2.00 1.10 23.56
CA ILE A 4 -0.69 0.53 23.29
C ILE A 4 -0.40 0.70 21.79
N ILE A 5 0.68 1.41 21.46
CA ILE A 5 1.07 1.70 20.07
C ILE A 5 1.85 0.50 19.54
N GLU A 6 1.13 -0.49 19.01
CA GLU A 6 1.75 -1.69 18.46
C GLU A 6 1.84 -1.68 16.92
N PRO A 7 2.91 -2.29 16.36
CA PRO A 7 2.97 -2.59 14.94
C PRO A 7 1.91 -3.64 14.56
N SER A 8 1.57 -3.72 13.27
CA SER A 8 0.71 -4.82 12.79
C SER A 8 1.35 -6.19 13.05
N PRO A 9 0.54 -7.24 13.28
CA PRO A 9 1.04 -8.59 13.51
C PRO A 9 2.01 -9.04 12.42
N LYS A 10 3.04 -9.82 12.79
CA LYS A 10 4.07 -10.31 11.85
C LYS A 10 3.44 -11.04 10.65
N ALA A 11 2.43 -11.87 10.88
CA ALA A 11 1.70 -12.58 9.84
C ALA A 11 1.07 -11.63 8.83
N ALA A 12 0.40 -10.56 9.28
CA ALA A 12 -0.21 -9.57 8.40
C ALA A 12 0.85 -8.86 7.52
N ARG A 13 2.00 -8.50 8.10
CA ARG A 13 3.10 -7.87 7.34
C ARG A 13 3.65 -8.78 6.24
N ILE A 14 3.82 -10.07 6.54
CA ILE A 14 4.28 -11.08 5.58
C ILE A 14 3.24 -11.30 4.49
N PHE A 15 1.96 -11.39 4.86
CA PHE A 15 0.85 -11.50 3.91
C PHE A 15 0.88 -10.37 2.89
N PHE A 16 0.83 -9.10 3.35
CA PHE A 16 0.82 -7.96 2.44
C PHE A 16 2.11 -7.85 1.61
N PHE A 17 3.26 -8.24 2.17
CA PHE A 17 4.51 -8.30 1.41
C PHE A 17 4.38 -9.24 0.20
N TRP A 18 3.92 -10.47 0.42
CA TRP A 18 3.73 -11.43 -0.67
C TRP A 18 2.61 -11.03 -1.63
N THR A 19 1.52 -10.46 -1.13
CA THR A 19 0.44 -9.93 -1.98
C THR A 19 0.97 -8.89 -2.98
N GLY A 20 1.84 -7.99 -2.55
CA GLY A 20 2.46 -6.99 -3.44
C GLY A 20 3.38 -7.62 -4.50
N ILE A 21 4.16 -8.64 -4.12
CA ILE A 21 5.02 -9.38 -5.06
C ILE A 21 4.18 -10.12 -6.09
N ILE A 22 3.19 -10.89 -5.65
CA ILE A 22 2.31 -11.68 -6.53
C ILE A 22 1.59 -10.75 -7.51
N ALA A 23 1.05 -9.63 -7.03
CA ALA A 23 0.38 -8.67 -7.89
C ALA A 23 1.31 -8.08 -8.94
N THR A 24 2.54 -7.73 -8.55
CA THR A 24 3.55 -7.23 -9.48
C THR A 24 3.89 -8.27 -10.54
N VAL A 25 4.13 -9.52 -10.13
CA VAL A 25 4.41 -10.63 -11.07
C VAL A 25 3.24 -10.85 -12.02
N ALA A 26 2.01 -10.85 -11.51
CA ALA A 26 0.79 -11.03 -12.30
C ALA A 26 0.67 -9.98 -13.41
N TYR A 27 0.91 -8.70 -13.12
CA TYR A 27 0.92 -7.68 -14.17
C TYR A 27 2.07 -7.81 -15.15
N ARG A 28 3.26 -8.27 -14.70
CA ARG A 28 4.42 -8.42 -15.59
C ARG A 28 4.29 -9.62 -16.53
N ILE A 29 3.63 -10.69 -16.09
CA ILE A 29 3.46 -11.88 -16.92
C ILE A 29 2.40 -11.70 -18.01
N ILE A 30 1.45 -10.75 -17.86
CA ILE A 30 0.43 -10.45 -18.88
C ILE A 30 1.03 -10.25 -20.27
N ILE A 31 2.19 -9.57 -20.38
CA ILE A 31 2.87 -9.33 -21.66
C ILE A 31 3.15 -10.65 -22.40
N PHE A 32 3.55 -11.68 -21.66
CA PHE A 32 3.79 -13.02 -22.21
C PHE A 32 2.49 -13.77 -22.45
N LEU A 33 1.55 -13.74 -21.50
CA LEU A 33 0.28 -14.47 -21.58
C LEU A 33 -0.58 -14.00 -22.75
N ASN A 34 -0.48 -12.72 -23.11
CA ASN A 34 -1.20 -12.12 -24.23
C ASN A 34 -0.89 -12.78 -25.59
N ILE A 35 0.24 -13.48 -25.70
CA ILE A 35 0.62 -14.21 -26.92
C ILE A 35 -0.08 -15.60 -26.97
N TYR A 36 -0.42 -16.16 -25.81
CA TYR A 36 -0.90 -17.55 -25.71
C TYR A 36 -2.42 -17.66 -25.53
N SER A 37 -3.02 -16.84 -24.66
CA SER A 37 -4.45 -16.95 -24.33
C SER A 37 -4.99 -15.71 -23.62
N SER A 38 -6.14 -15.21 -24.08
CA SER A 38 -6.87 -14.14 -23.41
C SER A 38 -7.29 -14.54 -21.98
N LEU A 39 -7.70 -15.79 -21.76
CA LEU A 39 -8.17 -16.25 -20.44
C LEU A 39 -7.07 -16.07 -19.37
N TRP A 40 -5.82 -16.39 -19.70
CA TRP A 40 -4.71 -16.25 -18.77
C TRP A 40 -4.37 -14.77 -18.51
N VAL A 41 -4.57 -13.89 -19.50
CA VAL A 41 -4.45 -12.44 -19.32
C VAL A 41 -5.48 -11.96 -18.31
N ASP A 42 -6.74 -12.36 -18.44
CA ASP A 42 -7.82 -11.95 -17.55
C ASP A 42 -7.55 -12.42 -16.11
N ILE A 43 -7.21 -13.70 -15.94
CA ILE A 43 -6.85 -14.27 -14.62
C ILE A 43 -5.69 -13.49 -13.99
N ALA A 44 -4.62 -13.24 -14.74
CA ALA A 44 -3.46 -12.49 -14.25
C ALA A 44 -3.82 -11.03 -13.92
N TRP A 45 -4.68 -10.41 -14.73
CA TRP A 45 -5.16 -9.05 -14.49
C TRP A 45 -5.98 -8.96 -13.20
N TYR A 46 -6.89 -9.90 -12.95
CA TYR A 46 -7.68 -9.93 -11.72
C TYR A 46 -6.82 -10.16 -10.47
N ILE A 47 -5.88 -11.11 -10.53
CA ILE A 47 -4.93 -11.36 -9.44
C ILE A 47 -4.07 -10.11 -9.18
N GLY A 48 -3.55 -9.49 -10.24
CA GLY A 48 -2.77 -8.26 -10.17
C GLY A 48 -3.54 -7.11 -9.53
N THR A 49 -4.75 -6.86 -10.04
CA THR A 49 -5.58 -5.73 -9.61
C THR A 49 -6.04 -5.91 -8.16
N ALA A 50 -6.55 -7.09 -7.79
CA ALA A 50 -6.96 -7.38 -6.42
C ALA A 50 -5.78 -7.30 -5.44
N GLY A 51 -4.61 -7.83 -5.82
CA GLY A 51 -3.42 -7.74 -4.97
C GLY A 51 -2.90 -6.30 -4.82
N PHE A 52 -2.99 -5.45 -5.85
CA PHE A 52 -2.69 -4.02 -5.72
C PHE A 52 -3.67 -3.29 -4.80
N VAL A 53 -4.98 -3.57 -4.90
CA VAL A 53 -5.98 -3.04 -3.95
C VAL A 53 -5.56 -3.35 -2.52
N LEU A 54 -5.31 -4.63 -2.20
CA LEU A 54 -4.93 -5.06 -0.85
C LEU A 54 -3.60 -4.45 -0.39
N TYR A 55 -2.57 -4.51 -1.23
CA TYR A 55 -1.23 -4.03 -0.89
C TYR A 55 -1.20 -2.52 -0.65
N PHE A 56 -1.75 -1.74 -1.58
CA PHE A 56 -1.70 -0.28 -1.50
C PHE A 56 -2.65 0.27 -0.44
N TRP A 57 -3.77 -0.41 -0.15
CA TRP A 57 -4.59 -0.12 1.03
C TRP A 57 -3.76 -0.23 2.32
N HIS A 58 -3.12 -1.38 2.55
CA HIS A 58 -2.30 -1.59 3.75
C HIS A 58 -1.14 -0.57 3.83
N ARG A 59 -0.47 -0.31 2.70
CA ARG A 59 0.62 0.68 2.64
C ARG A 59 0.13 2.10 2.96
N TYR A 60 -1.05 2.49 2.47
CA TYR A 60 -1.70 3.75 2.81
C TYR A 60 -1.96 3.86 4.31
N GLN A 61 -2.57 2.83 4.91
CA GLN A 61 -2.94 2.82 6.32
C GLN A 61 -1.70 2.90 7.25
N VAL A 62 -0.62 2.19 6.93
CA VAL A 62 0.63 2.27 7.68
C VAL A 62 1.23 3.68 7.62
N ALA A 63 1.29 4.28 6.42
CA ALA A 63 1.81 5.63 6.25
C ALA A 63 0.93 6.68 6.95
N LYS A 64 -0.39 6.51 6.88
CA LYS A 64 -1.35 7.37 7.59
C LYS A 64 -1.19 7.29 9.11
N LYS A 65 -1.14 6.07 9.67
CA LYS A 65 -0.93 5.85 11.12
C LYS A 65 0.38 6.50 11.59
N ARG A 66 1.48 6.38 10.84
CA ARG A 66 2.76 7.03 11.18
C ARG A 66 2.63 8.55 11.24
N ALA A 67 2.07 9.17 10.20
CA ALA A 67 1.88 10.62 10.16
C ALA A 67 0.97 11.12 11.29
N GLU A 68 -0.11 10.39 11.58
CA GLU A 68 -1.04 10.73 12.66
C GLU A 68 -0.38 10.62 14.03
N LEU A 69 0.43 9.59 14.29
CA LEU A 69 1.18 9.45 15.54
C LEU A 69 2.21 10.58 15.71
N VAL A 70 2.96 10.91 14.65
CA VAL A 70 3.92 12.02 14.69
C VAL A 70 3.22 13.33 15.03
N LYS A 71 2.08 13.62 14.39
CA LYS A 71 1.29 14.83 14.66
C LYS A 71 0.67 14.83 16.05
N LYS A 72 0.07 13.71 16.47
CA LYS A 72 -0.65 13.58 17.76
C LYS A 72 0.28 13.78 18.96
N TYR A 73 1.50 13.26 18.88
CA TYR A 73 2.48 13.34 19.98
C TYR A 73 3.55 14.41 19.75
N ASN A 74 3.36 15.28 18.74
CA ASN A 74 4.28 16.35 18.36
C ASN A 74 5.76 15.88 18.31
N LEU A 75 5.98 14.72 17.67
CA LEU A 75 7.26 14.01 17.78
C LEU A 75 8.42 14.76 17.14
N VAL A 76 8.15 15.70 16.22
CA VAL A 76 9.20 16.56 15.63
C VAL A 76 9.83 17.42 16.72
N GLU A 77 9.00 18.14 17.48
CA GLU A 77 9.45 18.97 18.60
C GLU A 77 10.06 18.12 19.72
N ALA A 78 9.47 16.95 20.02
CA ALA A 78 10.00 16.04 21.03
C ALA A 78 11.44 15.57 20.72
N VAL A 79 11.77 15.34 19.45
CA VAL A 79 13.15 15.03 19.02
C VAL A 79 14.05 16.26 19.12
N GLU A 80 13.54 17.45 18.77
CA GLU A 80 14.32 18.69 18.78
C GLU A 80 14.83 19.05 20.19
N ILE A 81 13.95 18.98 21.20
CA ILE A 81 14.30 19.30 22.59
C ILE A 81 15.04 18.18 23.33
N SER A 82 15.17 17.00 22.71
CA SER A 82 15.78 15.84 23.36
C SER A 82 17.29 16.01 23.60
N GLN A 83 17.78 15.47 24.71
CA GLN A 83 19.20 15.48 25.10
C GLN A 83 19.95 14.28 24.50
N ILE A 84 19.80 14.05 23.18
CA ILE A 84 20.51 13.00 22.46
C ILE A 84 21.67 13.56 21.65
N GLU A 85 22.68 12.72 21.41
CA GLU A 85 23.85 13.05 20.59
C GLU A 85 23.44 13.55 19.19
N LYS A 86 24.22 14.49 18.64
CA LYS A 86 23.87 15.29 17.45
C LYS A 86 23.52 14.43 16.23
N ASN A 87 24.34 13.42 15.91
CA ASN A 87 24.10 12.56 14.74
C ASN A 87 22.85 11.71 14.93
N ARG A 88 22.64 11.17 16.14
CA ARG A 88 21.39 10.47 16.50
C ARG A 88 20.17 11.38 16.39
N LYS A 89 20.27 12.63 16.85
CA LYS A 89 19.19 13.62 16.72
C LYS A 89 18.81 13.85 15.27
N GLN A 90 19.79 14.09 14.41
CA GLN A 90 19.55 14.31 12.97
C GLN A 90 18.86 13.11 12.32
N ALA A 91 19.31 11.89 12.63
CA ALA A 91 18.69 10.68 12.11
C ALA A 91 17.24 10.51 12.57
N LEU A 92 16.94 10.73 13.87
CA LEU A 92 15.58 10.67 14.38
C LEU A 92 14.69 11.77 13.78
N HIS A 93 15.20 13.00 13.69
CA HIS A 93 14.47 14.12 13.12
C HIS A 93 14.08 13.79 11.68
N TYR A 94 15.01 13.29 10.87
CA TYR A 94 14.73 12.84 9.51
C TYR A 94 13.62 11.79 9.44
N LEU A 95 13.67 10.73 10.27
CA LEU A 95 12.66 9.67 10.24
C LEU A 95 11.25 10.16 10.65
N VAL A 96 11.20 11.05 11.64
CA VAL A 96 9.94 11.62 12.15
C VAL A 96 9.37 12.63 11.15
N GLU A 97 10.18 13.54 10.64
CA GLU A 97 9.77 14.56 9.68
C GLU A 97 9.33 13.94 8.35
N THR A 98 10.09 12.98 7.81
CA THR A 98 9.71 12.29 6.56
C THR A 98 8.44 11.49 6.68
N SER A 99 8.07 11.06 7.90
CA SER A 99 6.77 10.42 8.15
C SER A 99 5.59 11.39 7.96
N LEU A 100 5.80 12.71 8.03
CA LEU A 100 4.79 13.74 7.71
C LEU A 100 4.86 14.21 6.26
N THR A 101 6.07 14.44 5.74
CA THR A 101 6.27 15.12 4.45
C THR A 101 6.21 14.18 3.25
N SER A 102 6.44 12.88 3.45
CA SER A 102 6.46 11.90 2.36
C SER A 102 5.11 11.82 1.61
N LYS A 103 5.18 11.97 0.28
CA LYS A 103 4.04 11.77 -0.62
C LYS A 103 3.68 10.29 -0.82
N SER A 104 4.45 9.34 -0.25
CA SER A 104 4.19 7.90 -0.39
C SER A 104 2.79 7.51 0.09
N ARG A 105 2.22 8.22 1.07
CA ARG A 105 0.83 8.00 1.50
C ARG A 105 -0.14 8.29 0.35
N TRP A 106 -0.04 9.47 -0.26
CA TRP A 106 -0.91 9.87 -1.37
C TRP A 106 -0.74 8.98 -2.60
N ASN A 107 0.49 8.61 -2.95
CA ASN A 107 0.73 7.68 -4.04
C ASN A 107 0.04 6.32 -3.79
N SER A 108 0.16 5.80 -2.56
CA SER A 108 -0.48 4.53 -2.20
C SER A 108 -2.01 4.65 -2.22
N GLY A 109 -2.55 5.76 -1.71
CA GLY A 109 -4.00 6.01 -1.72
C GLY A 109 -4.57 6.12 -3.13
N LEU A 110 -3.87 6.82 -4.04
CA LEU A 110 -4.29 6.98 -5.43
C LEU A 110 -4.26 5.65 -6.18
N ILE A 111 -3.18 4.87 -6.05
CA ILE A 111 -3.10 3.55 -6.70
C ILE A 111 -4.19 2.63 -6.16
N PHE A 112 -4.39 2.59 -4.84
CA PHE A 112 -5.49 1.84 -4.24
C PHE A 112 -6.85 2.20 -4.85
N LEU A 113 -7.17 3.50 -4.93
CA LEU A 113 -8.44 3.98 -5.44
C LEU A 113 -8.64 3.61 -6.92
N LEU A 114 -7.62 3.86 -7.75
CA LEU A 114 -7.68 3.54 -9.17
C LEU A 114 -7.76 2.02 -9.41
N SER A 115 -7.01 1.21 -8.67
CA SER A 115 -7.09 -0.25 -8.74
C SER A 115 -8.45 -0.77 -8.28
N LEU A 116 -9.06 -0.17 -7.25
CA LEU A 116 -10.38 -0.56 -6.78
C LEU A 116 -11.46 -0.26 -7.82
N ILE A 117 -11.41 0.94 -8.42
CA ILE A 117 -12.32 1.32 -9.52
C ILE A 117 -12.13 0.38 -10.70
N ALA A 118 -10.89 0.12 -11.10
CA ALA A 118 -10.58 -0.80 -12.19
C ALA A 118 -11.16 -2.19 -11.93
N LEU A 119 -10.97 -2.74 -10.73
CA LEU A 119 -11.46 -4.07 -10.36
C LEU A 119 -13.00 -4.15 -10.44
N ILE A 120 -13.70 -3.13 -9.94
CA ILE A 120 -15.16 -3.07 -9.99
C ILE A 120 -15.64 -2.99 -11.44
N LEU A 121 -15.08 -2.07 -12.23
CA LEU A 121 -15.47 -1.89 -13.62
C LEU A 121 -15.18 -3.14 -14.46
N GLY A 122 -14.02 -3.77 -14.29
CA GLY A 122 -13.68 -5.02 -14.98
C GLY A 122 -14.70 -6.12 -14.67
N ALA A 123 -15.00 -6.33 -13.38
CA ALA A 123 -15.97 -7.34 -12.98
C ALA A 123 -17.37 -7.08 -13.55
N VAL A 124 -17.82 -5.81 -13.56
CA VAL A 124 -19.12 -5.42 -14.13
C VAL A 124 -19.16 -5.68 -15.64
N LEU A 125 -18.10 -5.32 -16.36
CA LEU A 125 -18.02 -5.52 -17.81
C LEU A 125 -18.02 -7.01 -18.19
N ASP A 126 -17.28 -7.83 -17.45
CA ASP A 126 -17.23 -9.27 -17.71
C ASP A 126 -18.57 -9.94 -17.43
N ILE A 127 -19.23 -9.58 -16.32
CA ILE A 127 -20.59 -10.06 -16.01
C ILE A 127 -21.58 -9.64 -17.11
N TYR A 128 -21.53 -8.38 -17.55
CA TYR A 128 -22.38 -7.89 -18.64
C TYR A 128 -22.12 -8.65 -19.94
N SER A 129 -20.86 -8.93 -20.27
CA SER A 129 -20.50 -9.71 -21.46
C SER A 129 -21.05 -11.14 -21.39
N ILE A 130 -21.00 -11.79 -20.23
CA ILE A 130 -21.52 -13.15 -20.04
C ILE A 130 -23.04 -13.20 -20.16
N LEU A 131 -23.76 -12.18 -19.65
CA LEU A 131 -25.22 -12.14 -19.66
C LEU A 131 -25.84 -11.82 -21.04
N ASN A 132 -25.06 -11.20 -21.94
CA ASN A 132 -25.50 -10.87 -23.30
C ASN A 132 -24.96 -11.85 -24.38
N LEU A 133 -24.32 -12.94 -23.96
CA LEU A 133 -23.95 -14.10 -24.78
C LEU A 133 -25.07 -15.15 -24.74
#